data_AF-A0A373A127-F1
#
_entry.id   AF-A0A373A127-F1
#
_cell.length_a   1.000
_cell.length_b   1.000
_cell.length_c   1.000
_cell.angle_alpha   90.00
_cell.angle_beta   90.00
_cell.angle_gamma   90.00
#
_symmetry.space_group_name_H-M   'P 1'
#
loop_
_entity.id
_entity.type
_entity.pdbx_description
1 polymer ?
#
loop_
_entity_poly.entity_id
_entity_poly.type
_entity_poly.pdbx_seq_one_letter_code
_entity_poly.pdbx_strand_id
1 'polypeptide(L)'
;MTELPPYWLRDNCPCAECRDPRNGQKLFQIHELPPDLAVAASTEADGHLEVLWSDGHRSRYPREWLDGTDEGDGRTERGKRLWTAADFAPGLPGASWEAYLTDPAEQAAVLAAVRDSGFAVLRGVPTVERQVLRVAESFGYVRVTNYGELFDVRVEPSPNNLAFTSVAIAPHTDNPYRDPVPTLQLLHCLENSATGGDSGLVDGFKAAAVLREEAPEAFEVLTRTPVPFVFRDRRTELRADRPLIDLDPKGRIREVRFNNRSTGTLRGSGLDAFYAAYRRFAEITLRPELQLTFRLGPGDCLVFDNTRLLHARTAFQQDGHRHLQGCYADLDSLSSTVAVLRRRAAALDTIAALFAGEGAAEYLGEEVTMAEHMLQAAAAAEAAGAPDHLVAAALLHDVGHFHGALHGTDLMQGQDNRHSDSGADWLARWFGPEVTEPVRLHVAAKRYLCAVEPGYRERLSAASEYTLTVQGGPMDEQQAAAFAELPGARDAVAVRRWDEQAKEAGAPTPGFAHYRPLLAALMR
;
A
#
# COMPACT_ATOMS: atom_id res chain seq x y z
N MET A 1 12.85 -8.69 28.80
CA MET A 1 13.40 -8.60 27.44
C MET A 1 13.21 -9.96 26.80
N THR A 2 12.61 -10.02 25.61
CA THR A 2 12.49 -11.27 24.87
C THR A 2 13.90 -11.71 24.47
N GLU A 3 14.30 -12.91 24.87
CA GLU A 3 15.62 -13.45 24.52
C GLU A 3 15.60 -13.84 23.04
N LEU A 4 16.27 -13.07 22.17
CA LEU A 4 16.30 -13.28 20.73
C LEU A 4 17.49 -14.19 20.34
N PRO A 5 17.30 -15.21 19.48
CA PRO A 5 18.39 -16.10 19.09
C PRO A 5 19.52 -15.37 18.32
N PRO A 6 20.81 -15.66 18.59
CA PRO A 6 21.95 -15.10 17.85
C PRO A 6 21.84 -15.25 16.33
N TYR A 7 21.46 -16.44 15.86
CA TYR A 7 21.23 -16.70 14.43
C TYR A 7 20.15 -15.82 13.85
N TRP A 8 19.04 -15.61 14.56
CA TRP A 8 17.94 -14.81 14.06
C TRP A 8 18.37 -13.36 13.86
N LEU A 9 19.09 -12.79 14.83
CA LEU A 9 19.63 -11.43 14.71
C LEU A 9 20.60 -11.35 13.53
N ARG A 10 21.67 -12.17 13.51
CA ARG A 10 22.70 -12.13 12.45
C ARG A 10 22.15 -12.37 11.05
N ASP A 11 21.19 -13.29 10.91
CA ASP A 11 20.50 -13.59 9.64
C ASP A 11 19.63 -12.42 9.16
N ASN A 12 19.24 -11.51 10.06
CA ASN A 12 18.45 -10.32 9.77
C ASN A 12 19.26 -9.02 9.83
N CYS A 13 20.59 -9.07 9.80
CA CYS A 13 21.43 -7.88 9.76
C CYS A 13 20.99 -6.92 8.63
N PRO A 14 20.72 -5.63 8.92
CA PRO A 14 20.22 -4.68 7.93
C PRO A 14 21.33 -3.98 7.13
N CYS A 15 22.61 -4.29 7.38
CA CYS A 15 23.72 -3.58 6.73
C CYS A 15 23.84 -3.88 5.22
N ALA A 16 24.51 -3.00 4.49
CA ALA A 16 24.67 -3.10 3.04
C ALA A 16 25.52 -4.30 2.58
N GLU A 17 26.30 -4.93 3.49
CA GLU A 17 27.00 -6.19 3.20
C GLU A 17 26.06 -7.40 3.28
N CYS A 18 25.02 -7.32 4.09
CA CYS A 18 24.06 -8.40 4.33
C CYS A 18 22.80 -8.28 3.46
N ARG A 19 22.44 -7.06 3.05
CA ARG A 19 21.27 -6.77 2.22
C ARG A 19 21.59 -5.74 1.15
N ASP A 20 21.10 -5.96 -0.07
CA ASP A 20 21.25 -4.99 -1.15
C ASP A 20 20.49 -3.70 -0.78
N PRO A 21 21.15 -2.53 -0.74
CA PRO A 21 20.52 -1.29 -0.30
C PRO A 21 19.39 -0.81 -1.22
N ARG A 22 19.28 -1.33 -2.45
CA ARG A 22 18.27 -0.93 -3.44
C ARG A 22 16.99 -1.76 -3.36
N ASN A 23 17.10 -3.04 -3.00
CA ASN A 23 15.96 -3.97 -3.04
C ASN A 23 15.73 -4.75 -1.73
N GLY A 24 16.63 -4.63 -0.75
CA GLY A 24 16.52 -5.26 0.57
C GLY A 24 16.72 -6.78 0.60
N GLN A 25 17.05 -7.41 -0.54
CA GLN A 25 17.30 -8.85 -0.61
C GLN A 25 18.58 -9.22 0.12
N LYS A 26 18.58 -10.38 0.77
CA LYS A 26 19.75 -10.93 1.45
C LYS A 26 20.86 -11.25 0.44
N LEU A 27 22.09 -10.90 0.79
CA LEU A 27 23.29 -11.10 -0.04
C LEU A 27 24.07 -12.38 0.30
N PHE A 28 23.61 -13.13 1.29
CA PHE A 28 24.22 -14.39 1.74
C PHE A 28 23.15 -15.44 2.04
N GLN A 29 23.57 -16.69 2.09
CA GLN A 29 22.78 -17.85 2.46
C GLN A 29 23.00 -18.21 3.93
N ILE A 30 21.98 -18.76 4.59
CA ILE A 30 22.04 -19.07 6.03
C ILE A 30 23.21 -19.99 6.42
N HIS A 31 23.61 -20.91 5.53
CA HIS A 31 24.72 -21.84 5.78
C HIS A 31 26.11 -21.19 5.76
N GLU A 32 26.22 -19.95 5.28
CA GLU A 32 27.45 -19.16 5.32
C GLU A 32 27.71 -18.58 6.71
N LEU A 33 26.69 -18.55 7.59
CA LEU A 33 26.88 -18.20 9.00
C LEU A 33 27.59 -19.35 9.74
N PRO A 34 28.60 -19.08 10.59
CA PRO A 34 29.29 -20.12 11.33
C PRO A 34 28.35 -20.97 12.20
N PRO A 35 28.58 -22.28 12.37
CA PRO A 35 27.75 -23.18 13.18
C PRO A 35 27.85 -22.93 14.69
N ASP A 36 28.84 -22.16 15.12
CA ASP A 36 29.11 -21.73 16.49
C ASP A 36 28.96 -20.21 16.65
N LEU A 37 28.11 -19.59 15.82
CA LEU A 37 27.82 -18.16 15.88
C LEU A 37 27.36 -17.74 17.29
N ALA A 38 28.06 -16.76 17.85
CA ALA A 38 27.78 -16.21 19.17
C ALA A 38 27.86 -14.69 19.16
N VAL A 39 27.22 -14.08 20.16
CA VAL A 39 27.40 -12.65 20.47
C VAL A 39 28.74 -12.50 21.17
N ALA A 40 29.68 -11.79 20.55
CA ALA A 40 30.98 -11.46 21.17
C ALA A 40 30.85 -10.26 22.11
N ALA A 41 30.08 -9.24 21.72
CA ALA A 41 29.71 -8.10 22.56
C ALA A 41 28.41 -7.47 22.05
N SER A 42 27.68 -6.78 22.93
CA SER A 42 26.53 -5.97 22.54
C SER A 42 26.43 -4.71 23.39
N THR A 43 25.96 -3.62 22.79
CA THR A 43 25.67 -2.37 23.50
C THR A 43 24.37 -1.77 23.01
N GLU A 44 23.62 -1.12 23.89
CA GLU A 44 22.47 -0.31 23.52
C GLU A 44 22.87 1.17 23.60
N ALA A 45 22.67 1.89 22.51
CA ALA A 45 22.96 3.33 22.41
C ALA A 45 22.02 3.98 21.38
N ASP A 46 21.57 5.20 21.66
CA ASP A 46 20.78 6.02 20.74
C ASP A 46 19.55 5.30 20.15
N GLY A 47 18.85 4.51 20.96
CA GLY A 47 17.67 3.74 20.52
C GLY A 47 18.00 2.57 19.59
N HIS A 48 19.26 2.13 19.54
CA HIS A 48 19.72 1.00 18.73
C HIS A 48 20.39 -0.07 19.61
N LEU A 49 20.30 -1.32 19.17
CA LEU A 49 21.13 -2.42 19.64
C LEU A 49 22.27 -2.63 18.63
N GLU A 50 23.50 -2.49 19.10
CA GLU A 50 24.71 -2.81 18.36
C GLU A 50 25.26 -4.15 18.84
N VAL A 51 25.58 -5.04 17.90
CA VAL A 51 26.06 -6.40 18.18
C VAL A 51 27.35 -6.66 17.40
N LEU A 52 28.39 -7.06 18.11
CA LEU A 52 29.61 -7.65 17.56
C LEU A 52 29.48 -9.18 17.63
N TRP A 53 29.66 -9.85 16.50
CA TRP A 53 29.52 -11.29 16.36
C TRP A 53 30.87 -12.01 16.46
N SER A 54 30.85 -13.31 16.76
CA SER A 54 32.06 -14.15 16.81
C SER A 54 32.79 -14.28 15.46
N ASP A 55 32.11 -14.01 14.34
CA ASP A 55 32.71 -13.92 13.00
C ASP A 55 33.38 -12.56 12.72
N GLY A 56 33.36 -11.63 13.70
CA GLY A 56 33.87 -10.27 13.59
C GLY A 56 32.91 -9.27 12.93
N HIS A 57 31.76 -9.71 12.43
CA HIS A 57 30.77 -8.83 11.81
C HIS A 57 30.12 -7.92 12.86
N ARG A 58 29.66 -6.75 12.42
CA ARG A 58 28.93 -5.78 13.27
C ARG A 58 27.56 -5.51 12.69
N SER A 59 26.54 -5.63 13.53
CA SER A 59 25.16 -5.32 13.17
C SER A 59 24.60 -4.24 14.08
N ARG A 60 23.71 -3.41 13.53
CA ARG A 60 23.01 -2.34 14.24
C ARG A 60 21.52 -2.43 13.94
N TYR A 61 20.69 -2.56 14.97
CA TYR A 61 19.24 -2.75 14.86
C TYR A 61 18.50 -1.62 15.58
N PRO A 62 17.49 -0.98 14.96
CA PRO A 62 16.59 -0.09 15.68
C PRO A 62 15.87 -0.85 16.81
N ARG A 63 15.75 -0.26 18.00
CA ARG A 63 15.09 -0.89 19.15
C ARG A 63 13.63 -1.23 18.85
N GLU A 64 12.94 -0.33 18.14
CA GLU A 64 11.56 -0.53 17.68
C GLU A 64 11.38 -1.77 16.80
N TRP A 65 12.37 -2.09 15.95
CA TRP A 65 12.31 -3.27 15.08
C TRP A 65 12.41 -4.56 15.89
N LEU A 66 13.17 -4.55 16.99
CA LEU A 66 13.32 -5.71 17.89
C LEU A 66 12.06 -5.99 18.71
N ASP A 67 11.22 -4.99 18.94
CA ASP A 67 9.96 -5.11 19.68
C ASP A 67 8.77 -5.49 18.78
N GLY A 68 9.01 -5.74 17.49
CA GLY A 68 7.98 -6.11 16.52
C GLY A 68 7.25 -7.42 16.87
N THR A 69 5.98 -7.51 16.49
CA THR A 69 5.16 -8.74 16.68
C THR A 69 4.89 -9.44 15.35
N ASP A 70 4.68 -10.76 15.40
CA ASP A 70 4.34 -11.55 14.22
C ASP A 70 2.86 -11.39 13.86
N GLU A 71 2.57 -10.37 13.04
CA GLU A 71 1.24 -10.08 12.52
C GLU A 71 0.86 -10.95 11.30
N GLY A 72 1.83 -11.65 10.69
CA GLY A 72 1.65 -12.41 9.45
C GLY A 72 1.30 -11.54 8.24
N ASP A 73 0.67 -12.14 7.23
CA ASP A 73 0.26 -11.47 5.99
C ASP A 73 -1.11 -10.77 6.07
N GLY A 74 -1.72 -10.71 7.26
CA GLY A 74 -3.03 -10.12 7.47
C GLY A 74 -4.19 -10.84 6.75
N ARG A 75 -4.00 -12.08 6.28
CA ARG A 75 -5.05 -12.84 5.56
C ARG A 75 -5.89 -13.76 6.45
N THR A 76 -5.48 -14.01 7.69
CA THR A 76 -6.24 -14.84 8.65
C THR A 76 -7.28 -14.04 9.42
N GLU A 77 -8.20 -14.69 10.13
CA GLU A 77 -9.23 -14.03 10.96
C GLU A 77 -8.66 -13.08 12.03
N ARG A 78 -7.38 -13.21 12.41
CA ARG A 78 -6.70 -12.26 13.32
C ARG A 78 -6.37 -10.92 12.68
N GLY A 79 -6.13 -10.91 11.36
CA GLY A 79 -5.80 -9.70 10.61
C GLY A 79 -7.03 -9.01 10.01
N LYS A 80 -8.23 -9.45 10.38
CA LYS A 80 -9.51 -9.06 9.76
C LYS A 80 -10.50 -8.63 10.84
N ARG A 81 -11.42 -7.73 10.48
CA ARG A 81 -12.58 -7.41 11.32
C ARG A 81 -13.72 -8.36 10.96
N LEU A 82 -13.99 -9.36 11.80
CA LEU A 82 -15.16 -10.23 11.65
C LEU A 82 -16.45 -9.48 11.94
N TRP A 83 -17.51 -9.73 11.18
CA TRP A 83 -18.75 -8.93 11.26
C TRP A 83 -20.03 -9.74 11.11
N THR A 84 -21.12 -9.12 11.56
CA THR A 84 -22.52 -9.50 11.36
C THR A 84 -23.22 -8.42 10.53
N ALA A 85 -24.42 -8.68 9.99
CA ALA A 85 -25.12 -7.71 9.15
C ALA A 85 -25.38 -6.36 9.84
N ALA A 86 -25.61 -6.39 11.17
CA ALA A 86 -25.87 -5.19 11.97
C ALA A 86 -24.70 -4.19 11.98
N ASP A 87 -23.47 -4.65 11.77
CA ASP A 87 -22.27 -3.81 11.73
C ASP A 87 -22.27 -2.79 10.57
N PHE A 88 -23.09 -3.02 9.55
CA PHE A 88 -23.21 -2.16 8.38
C PHE A 88 -24.54 -1.41 8.30
N ALA A 89 -25.31 -1.37 9.39
CA ALA A 89 -26.49 -0.52 9.48
C ALA A 89 -26.22 0.98 9.19
N PRO A 90 -25.05 1.56 9.57
CA PRO A 90 -24.70 2.93 9.20
C PRO A 90 -24.40 3.14 7.71
N GLY A 91 -24.06 2.08 6.98
CA GLY A 91 -23.71 2.14 5.56
C GLY A 91 -22.66 1.11 5.16
N LEU A 92 -22.61 0.82 3.86
CA LEU A 92 -21.60 -0.05 3.27
C LEU A 92 -20.28 0.72 3.08
N PRO A 93 -19.11 0.09 3.31
CA PRO A 93 -17.82 0.70 3.03
C PRO A 93 -17.66 0.94 1.53
N GLY A 94 -17.12 2.09 1.16
CA GLY A 94 -16.96 2.48 -0.24
C GLY A 94 -16.89 3.99 -0.43
N ALA A 95 -16.63 4.40 -1.67
CA ALA A 95 -16.53 5.78 -2.09
C ALA A 95 -17.11 5.95 -3.51
N SER A 96 -17.20 7.18 -4.00
CA SER A 96 -17.42 7.40 -5.44
C SER A 96 -16.18 7.00 -6.23
N TRP A 97 -16.38 6.53 -7.46
CA TRP A 97 -15.28 6.19 -8.37
C TRP A 97 -14.38 7.38 -8.66
N GLU A 98 -14.94 8.59 -8.72
CA GLU A 98 -14.20 9.83 -8.87
C GLU A 98 -13.26 10.08 -7.68
N ALA A 99 -13.77 10.06 -6.45
CA ALA A 99 -12.95 10.27 -5.25
C ALA A 99 -11.88 9.19 -5.09
N TYR A 100 -12.23 7.94 -5.40
CA TYR A 100 -11.28 6.82 -5.39
C TYR A 100 -10.10 7.02 -6.34
N LEU A 101 -10.31 7.68 -7.49
CA LEU A 101 -9.25 7.93 -8.47
C LEU A 101 -8.43 9.20 -8.16
N THR A 102 -9.03 10.20 -7.50
CA THR A 102 -8.40 11.50 -7.29
C THR A 102 -7.75 11.65 -5.91
N ASP A 103 -8.20 10.91 -4.90
CA ASP A 103 -7.68 10.98 -3.54
C ASP A 103 -7.02 9.64 -3.14
N PRO A 104 -5.68 9.59 -3.05
CA PRO A 104 -4.93 8.43 -2.57
C PRO A 104 -5.37 7.94 -1.18
N ALA A 105 -5.86 8.82 -0.30
CA ALA A 105 -6.35 8.44 1.02
C ALA A 105 -7.68 7.69 0.93
N GLU A 106 -8.62 8.16 0.11
CA GLU A 106 -9.86 7.45 -0.19
C GLU A 106 -9.59 6.12 -0.89
N GLN A 107 -8.66 6.10 -1.86
CA GLN A 107 -8.21 4.87 -2.50
C GLN A 107 -7.72 3.85 -1.47
N ALA A 108 -6.84 4.28 -0.56
CA ALA A 108 -6.31 3.44 0.50
C ALA A 108 -7.40 2.95 1.46
N ALA A 109 -8.36 3.80 1.81
CA ALA A 109 -9.46 3.47 2.71
C ALA A 109 -10.40 2.41 2.10
N VAL A 110 -10.78 2.55 0.83
CA VAL A 110 -11.62 1.58 0.12
C VAL A 110 -10.92 0.23 0.01
N LEU A 111 -9.68 0.20 -0.45
CA LEU A 111 -8.92 -1.05 -0.59
C LEU A 111 -8.63 -1.70 0.77
N ALA A 112 -8.35 -0.89 1.81
CA ALA A 112 -8.23 -1.40 3.18
C ALA A 112 -9.56 -1.97 3.68
N ALA A 113 -10.72 -1.41 3.33
CA ALA A 113 -12.01 -1.99 3.70
C ALA A 113 -12.24 -3.35 3.02
N VAL A 114 -11.87 -3.52 1.75
CA VAL A 114 -11.88 -4.83 1.07
C VAL A 114 -10.97 -5.80 1.83
N ARG A 115 -9.76 -5.38 2.19
CA ARG A 115 -8.82 -6.21 2.95
C ARG A 115 -9.33 -6.56 4.34
N ASP A 116 -9.86 -5.61 5.11
CA ASP A 116 -10.10 -5.75 6.55
C ASP A 116 -11.52 -6.27 6.84
N SER A 117 -12.53 -5.75 6.14
CA SER A 117 -13.93 -6.17 6.23
C SER A 117 -14.32 -7.19 5.16
N GLY A 118 -13.50 -7.41 4.13
CA GLY A 118 -13.76 -8.39 3.09
C GLY A 118 -14.50 -7.84 1.88
N PHE A 119 -14.99 -6.59 1.89
CA PHE A 119 -15.63 -5.97 0.73
C PHE A 119 -15.68 -4.44 0.78
N ALA A 120 -15.94 -3.82 -0.38
CA ALA A 120 -16.34 -2.43 -0.52
C ALA A 120 -17.18 -2.24 -1.81
N VAL A 121 -17.94 -1.14 -1.87
CA VAL A 121 -18.76 -0.76 -3.05
C VAL A 121 -18.30 0.58 -3.61
N LEU A 122 -17.78 0.58 -4.83
CA LEU A 122 -17.48 1.80 -5.58
C LEU A 122 -18.72 2.26 -6.31
N ARG A 123 -19.12 3.54 -6.12
CA ARG A 123 -20.32 4.11 -6.72
C ARG A 123 -19.99 5.00 -7.92
N GLY A 124 -20.88 5.04 -8.91
CA GLY A 124 -20.69 5.91 -10.08
C GLY A 124 -19.56 5.47 -11.01
N VAL A 125 -19.21 4.17 -11.00
CA VAL A 125 -18.32 3.57 -12.00
C VAL A 125 -19.03 3.61 -13.36
N PRO A 126 -18.42 4.14 -14.43
CA PRO A 126 -19.09 4.31 -15.73
C PRO A 126 -19.77 3.04 -16.23
N THR A 127 -21.05 3.10 -16.60
CA THR A 127 -21.84 1.95 -17.09
C THR A 127 -21.53 1.63 -18.55
N VAL A 128 -20.26 1.34 -18.83
CA VAL A 128 -19.75 0.91 -20.13
C VAL A 128 -19.09 -0.47 -19.99
N GLU A 129 -19.14 -1.28 -21.05
CA GLU A 129 -18.54 -2.61 -21.02
C GLU A 129 -17.04 -2.54 -20.68
N ARG A 130 -16.55 -3.58 -19.99
CA ARG A 130 -15.16 -3.76 -19.54
C ARG A 130 -14.70 -2.79 -18.45
N GLN A 131 -15.55 -1.89 -17.95
CA GLN A 131 -15.14 -0.96 -16.88
C GLN A 131 -14.73 -1.68 -15.59
N VAL A 132 -15.28 -2.87 -15.30
CA VAL A 132 -14.84 -3.72 -14.18
C VAL A 132 -13.34 -4.07 -14.25
N LEU A 133 -12.77 -4.19 -15.46
CA LEU A 133 -11.33 -4.43 -15.63
C LEU A 133 -10.51 -3.21 -15.20
N ARG A 134 -10.98 -1.99 -15.53
CA ARG A 134 -10.34 -0.74 -15.08
C ARG A 134 -10.33 -0.61 -13.56
N VAL A 135 -11.39 -1.08 -12.89
CA VAL A 135 -11.43 -1.13 -11.43
C VAL A 135 -10.36 -2.08 -10.90
N ALA A 136 -10.24 -3.30 -11.44
CA ALA A 136 -9.19 -4.24 -11.03
C ALA A 136 -7.77 -3.72 -11.31
N GLU A 137 -7.55 -3.14 -12.49
CA GLU A 137 -6.26 -2.54 -12.92
C GLU A 137 -5.82 -1.36 -12.03
N SER A 138 -6.76 -0.68 -11.35
CA SER A 138 -6.44 0.45 -10.48
C SER A 138 -5.67 0.06 -9.20
N PHE A 139 -5.70 -1.21 -8.80
CA PHE A 139 -5.03 -1.70 -7.60
C PHE A 139 -4.21 -2.97 -7.81
N GLY A 140 -4.26 -3.59 -8.99
CA GLY A 140 -3.61 -4.85 -9.25
C GLY A 140 -3.81 -5.36 -10.68
N TYR A 141 -3.90 -6.68 -10.80
CA TYR A 141 -3.98 -7.36 -12.10
C TYR A 141 -5.22 -8.23 -12.18
N VAL A 142 -5.80 -8.32 -13.37
CA VAL A 142 -6.94 -9.19 -13.66
C VAL A 142 -6.44 -10.64 -13.72
N ARG A 143 -7.09 -11.54 -12.97
CA ARG A 143 -6.84 -12.98 -13.04
C ARG A 143 -7.70 -13.61 -14.13
N VAL A 144 -7.08 -13.82 -15.29
CA VAL A 144 -7.72 -14.45 -16.45
C VAL A 144 -8.09 -15.91 -16.15
N THR A 145 -9.28 -16.32 -16.57
CA THR A 145 -9.78 -17.69 -16.40
C THR A 145 -10.28 -18.28 -17.72
N ASN A 146 -10.78 -19.53 -17.72
CA ASN A 146 -11.47 -20.08 -18.91
C ASN A 146 -12.77 -19.33 -19.24
N TYR A 147 -13.27 -18.46 -18.37
CA TYR A 147 -14.37 -17.54 -18.69
C TYR A 147 -13.89 -16.27 -19.42
N GLY A 148 -12.57 -16.06 -19.53
CA GLY A 148 -11.95 -14.85 -20.08
C GLY A 148 -11.39 -13.92 -18.99
N GLU A 149 -11.10 -12.68 -19.38
CA GLU A 149 -10.72 -11.59 -18.47
C GLU A 149 -11.91 -11.11 -17.62
N LEU A 150 -13.12 -11.20 -18.19
CA LEU A 150 -14.39 -10.91 -17.54
C LEU A 150 -15.44 -11.94 -17.95
N PHE A 151 -16.55 -11.95 -17.24
CA PHE A 151 -17.75 -12.70 -17.58
C PHE A 151 -18.99 -11.83 -17.39
N ASP A 152 -19.99 -12.02 -18.24
CA ASP A 152 -21.29 -11.38 -18.09
C ASP A 152 -22.18 -12.18 -17.14
N VAL A 153 -23.07 -11.50 -16.42
CA VAL A 153 -24.15 -12.09 -15.62
C VAL A 153 -25.47 -11.45 -16.08
N ARG A 154 -26.11 -12.09 -17.06
CA ARG A 154 -27.39 -11.68 -17.68
C ARG A 154 -28.39 -12.84 -17.60
N VAL A 155 -29.69 -12.56 -17.72
CA VAL A 155 -30.68 -13.65 -17.86
C VAL A 155 -30.61 -14.19 -19.29
N GLU A 156 -30.18 -15.44 -19.43
CA GLU A 156 -30.10 -16.10 -20.74
C GLU A 156 -31.30 -17.05 -20.96
N PRO A 157 -31.85 -17.15 -22.18
CA PRO A 157 -32.95 -18.08 -22.49
C PRO A 157 -32.57 -19.57 -22.36
N SER A 158 -31.28 -19.93 -22.36
CA SER A 158 -30.78 -21.31 -22.25
C SER A 158 -29.45 -21.35 -21.48
N PRO A 159 -29.50 -21.22 -20.14
CA PRO A 159 -28.31 -20.99 -19.34
C PRO A 159 -27.51 -22.27 -19.07
N ASN A 160 -26.19 -22.22 -19.25
CA ASN A 160 -25.26 -23.31 -18.86
C ASN A 160 -24.83 -23.25 -17.38
N ASN A 161 -25.27 -22.23 -16.64
CA ASN A 161 -24.98 -22.02 -15.21
C ASN A 161 -26.20 -21.39 -14.52
N LEU A 162 -26.55 -21.86 -13.33
CA LEU A 162 -27.66 -21.35 -12.52
C LEU A 162 -27.52 -19.86 -12.17
N ALA A 163 -26.31 -19.29 -12.21
CA ALA A 163 -26.07 -17.85 -12.10
C ALA A 163 -26.94 -17.01 -13.07
N PHE A 164 -27.30 -17.60 -14.22
CA PHE A 164 -28.10 -17.00 -15.29
C PHE A 164 -29.62 -17.28 -15.18
N THR A 165 -30.09 -17.86 -14.07
CA THR A 165 -31.53 -18.12 -13.81
C THR A 165 -32.13 -17.11 -12.83
N SER A 166 -33.45 -17.07 -12.67
CA SER A 166 -34.17 -16.19 -11.71
C SER A 166 -34.25 -16.73 -10.27
N VAL A 167 -33.78 -17.95 -10.03
CA VAL A 167 -33.83 -18.62 -8.71
C VAL A 167 -32.83 -17.98 -7.74
N ALA A 168 -33.15 -17.96 -6.45
CA ALA A 168 -32.21 -17.50 -5.42
C ALA A 168 -30.92 -18.33 -5.45
N ILE A 169 -29.78 -17.65 -5.28
CA ILE A 169 -28.47 -18.29 -5.19
C ILE A 169 -28.07 -18.24 -3.73
N ALA A 170 -27.97 -19.43 -3.10
CA ALA A 170 -27.53 -19.55 -1.71
C ALA A 170 -26.07 -19.06 -1.53
N PRO A 171 -25.67 -18.65 -0.31
CA PRO A 171 -24.31 -18.21 -0.01
C PRO A 171 -23.25 -19.21 -0.50
N HIS A 172 -22.28 -18.72 -1.26
CA HIS A 172 -21.18 -19.53 -1.76
C HIS A 172 -19.91 -18.71 -2.04
N THR A 173 -18.77 -19.38 -2.12
CA THR A 173 -17.54 -18.83 -2.71
C THR A 173 -17.36 -19.33 -4.15
N ASP A 174 -16.68 -18.53 -4.94
CA ASP A 174 -16.53 -18.77 -6.36
C ASP A 174 -15.30 -19.60 -6.67
N ASN A 175 -15.45 -20.53 -7.62
CA ASN A 175 -14.36 -21.32 -8.19
C ASN A 175 -13.52 -22.12 -7.15
N PRO A 176 -14.11 -22.80 -6.15
CA PRO A 176 -13.32 -23.58 -5.17
C PRO A 176 -12.60 -24.80 -5.78
N TYR A 177 -12.90 -25.12 -7.05
CA TYR A 177 -12.22 -26.11 -7.89
C TYR A 177 -10.89 -25.62 -8.48
N ARG A 178 -10.47 -24.38 -8.21
CA ARG A 178 -9.15 -23.85 -8.61
C ARG A 178 -8.19 -23.83 -7.43
N ASP A 179 -6.92 -24.08 -7.74
CA ASP A 179 -5.82 -24.00 -6.79
C ASP A 179 -4.60 -23.35 -7.48
N PRO A 180 -4.29 -22.07 -7.19
CA PRO A 180 -4.95 -21.20 -6.22
C PRO A 180 -6.36 -20.75 -6.65
N VAL A 181 -7.24 -20.54 -5.66
CA VAL A 181 -8.57 -19.94 -5.85
C VAL A 181 -8.45 -18.45 -6.21
N PRO A 182 -9.36 -17.85 -7.01
CA PRO A 182 -9.53 -16.40 -7.02
C PRO A 182 -9.61 -15.84 -5.62
N THR A 183 -8.70 -14.92 -5.28
CA THR A 183 -8.76 -14.30 -3.96
C THR A 183 -9.66 -13.07 -3.92
N LEU A 184 -9.85 -12.38 -5.04
CA LEU A 184 -10.86 -11.32 -5.18
C LEU A 184 -11.85 -11.63 -6.32
N GLN A 185 -13.09 -11.18 -6.13
CA GLN A 185 -14.10 -11.08 -7.18
C GLN A 185 -14.64 -9.65 -7.23
N LEU A 186 -14.89 -9.17 -8.44
CA LEU A 186 -15.52 -7.90 -8.72
C LEU A 186 -16.83 -8.13 -9.45
N LEU A 187 -17.86 -7.35 -9.13
CA LEU A 187 -19.17 -7.37 -9.80
C LEU A 187 -19.63 -5.93 -10.03
N HIS A 188 -19.60 -5.49 -11.29
CA HIS A 188 -20.02 -4.15 -11.71
C HIS A 188 -21.39 -4.21 -12.37
N CYS A 189 -22.34 -3.44 -11.85
CA CYS A 189 -23.69 -3.37 -12.36
C CYS A 189 -23.78 -2.34 -13.50
N LEU A 190 -24.08 -2.83 -14.70
CA LEU A 190 -24.31 -1.97 -15.88
C LEU A 190 -25.79 -1.59 -16.00
N GLU A 191 -26.68 -2.56 -15.78
CA GLU A 191 -28.12 -2.36 -15.81
C GLU A 191 -28.80 -3.19 -14.72
N ASN A 192 -29.77 -2.59 -14.02
CA ASN A 192 -30.60 -3.30 -13.05
C ASN A 192 -31.99 -2.66 -12.90
N SER A 193 -32.94 -3.11 -13.71
CA SER A 193 -34.35 -2.70 -13.66
C SER A 193 -35.30 -3.80 -13.19
N ALA A 194 -34.80 -5.00 -12.87
CA ALA A 194 -35.62 -6.12 -12.40
C ALA A 194 -36.04 -6.00 -10.92
N THR A 195 -37.24 -6.45 -10.58
CA THR A 195 -37.72 -6.48 -9.18
C THR A 195 -37.06 -7.62 -8.40
N GLY A 196 -36.44 -7.30 -7.26
CA GLY A 196 -35.64 -8.26 -6.46
C GLY A 196 -34.20 -8.41 -6.96
N GLY A 197 -33.55 -9.53 -6.65
CA GLY A 197 -32.19 -9.83 -7.15
C GLY A 197 -31.09 -9.09 -6.42
N ASP A 198 -31.38 -8.74 -5.17
CA ASP A 198 -30.47 -8.07 -4.25
C ASP A 198 -29.28 -8.98 -3.96
N SER A 199 -28.11 -8.36 -3.80
CA SER A 199 -26.88 -9.03 -3.48
C SER A 199 -26.87 -9.38 -1.99
N GLY A 200 -26.34 -10.55 -1.66
CA GLY A 200 -26.12 -10.99 -0.29
C GLY A 200 -24.65 -11.26 -0.03
N LEU A 201 -24.17 -10.90 1.16
CA LEU A 201 -22.84 -11.25 1.67
C LEU A 201 -22.96 -11.89 3.05
N VAL A 202 -22.14 -12.90 3.29
CA VAL A 202 -21.95 -13.55 4.59
C VAL A 202 -20.46 -13.65 4.87
N ASP A 203 -20.05 -13.18 6.05
CA ASP A 203 -18.67 -13.34 6.50
C ASP A 203 -18.38 -14.81 6.85
N GLY A 204 -17.74 -15.52 5.92
CA GLY A 204 -17.40 -16.93 6.10
C GLY A 204 -16.47 -17.18 7.28
N PHE A 205 -15.59 -16.22 7.61
CA PHE A 205 -14.73 -16.36 8.79
C PHE A 205 -15.52 -16.19 10.08
N LYS A 206 -16.50 -15.28 10.12
CA LYS A 206 -17.42 -15.18 11.26
C LYS A 206 -18.25 -16.44 11.40
N ALA A 207 -18.81 -16.97 10.30
CA ALA A 207 -19.57 -18.22 10.32
C ALA A 207 -18.71 -19.41 10.81
N ALA A 208 -17.45 -19.49 10.36
CA ALA A 208 -16.50 -20.52 10.79
C ALA A 208 -16.12 -20.37 12.27
N ALA A 209 -15.94 -19.14 12.76
CA ALA A 209 -15.72 -18.87 14.17
C ALA A 209 -16.93 -19.26 15.04
N VAL A 210 -18.15 -18.98 14.59
CA VAL A 210 -19.39 -19.43 15.25
C VAL A 210 -19.47 -20.96 15.28
N LEU A 211 -19.11 -21.64 14.18
CA LEU A 211 -19.04 -23.10 14.17
C LEU A 211 -18.00 -23.63 15.17
N ARG A 212 -16.82 -23.01 15.23
CA ARG A 212 -15.75 -23.37 16.19
C ARG A 212 -16.20 -23.24 17.63
N GLU A 213 -17.02 -22.24 17.95
CA GLU A 213 -17.57 -22.00 19.28
C GLU A 213 -18.73 -22.95 19.63
N GLU A 214 -19.68 -23.13 18.71
CA GLU A 214 -20.91 -23.89 18.98
C GLU A 214 -20.77 -25.41 18.79
N ALA A 215 -19.88 -25.84 17.91
CA ALA A 215 -19.70 -27.25 17.53
C ALA A 215 -18.23 -27.51 17.12
N PRO A 216 -17.29 -27.50 18.07
CA PRO A 216 -15.85 -27.63 17.79
C PRO A 216 -15.50 -28.93 17.06
N GLU A 217 -16.22 -30.04 17.31
CA GLU A 217 -16.01 -31.30 16.58
C GLU A 217 -16.43 -31.17 15.11
N ALA A 218 -17.52 -30.46 14.83
CA ALA A 218 -17.95 -30.19 13.45
C ALA A 218 -16.95 -29.28 12.73
N PHE A 219 -16.40 -28.28 13.43
CA PHE A 219 -15.33 -27.43 12.90
C PHE A 219 -14.07 -28.25 12.57
N GLU A 220 -13.65 -29.16 13.45
CA GLU A 220 -12.52 -30.06 13.22
C GLU A 220 -12.75 -30.96 12.00
N VAL A 221 -13.96 -31.50 11.82
CA VAL A 221 -14.32 -32.28 10.64
C VAL A 221 -14.21 -31.46 9.35
N LEU A 222 -14.75 -30.22 9.34
CA LEU A 222 -14.73 -29.37 8.14
C LEU A 222 -13.37 -28.78 7.79
N THR A 223 -12.46 -28.72 8.77
CA THR A 223 -11.08 -28.25 8.55
C THR A 223 -10.13 -29.36 8.12
N ARG A 224 -10.43 -30.63 8.43
CA ARG A 224 -9.57 -31.77 8.11
C ARG A 224 -10.02 -32.61 6.92
N THR A 225 -11.29 -32.54 6.53
CA THR A 225 -11.82 -33.37 5.44
C THR A 225 -11.57 -32.70 4.09
N PRO A 226 -10.71 -33.24 3.21
CA PRO A 226 -10.52 -32.69 1.87
C PRO A 226 -11.77 -32.99 1.03
N VAL A 227 -12.39 -31.95 0.51
CA VAL A 227 -13.57 -32.05 -0.34
C VAL A 227 -13.15 -31.88 -1.79
N PRO A 228 -13.51 -32.83 -2.68
CA PRO A 228 -13.27 -32.65 -4.10
C PRO A 228 -14.20 -31.56 -4.62
N PHE A 229 -13.65 -30.50 -5.19
CA PHE A 229 -14.37 -29.52 -6.00
C PHE A 229 -14.06 -29.74 -7.47
N VAL A 230 -15.08 -29.79 -8.32
CA VAL A 230 -14.93 -30.10 -9.75
C VAL A 230 -15.76 -29.12 -10.58
N PHE A 231 -15.16 -28.63 -11.66
CA PHE A 231 -15.84 -27.98 -12.77
C PHE A 231 -15.46 -28.69 -14.06
N ARG A 232 -16.43 -28.98 -14.92
CA ARG A 232 -16.20 -29.63 -16.21
C ARG A 232 -17.16 -29.07 -17.25
N ASP A 233 -16.62 -28.60 -18.37
CA ASP A 233 -17.35 -28.27 -19.59
C ASP A 233 -16.70 -28.95 -20.82
N ARG A 234 -17.08 -28.56 -22.04
CA ARG A 234 -16.57 -29.15 -23.28
C ARG A 234 -15.05 -28.90 -23.50
N ARG A 235 -14.50 -27.84 -22.94
CA ARG A 235 -13.13 -27.35 -23.19
C ARG A 235 -12.25 -27.31 -21.94
N THR A 236 -12.84 -27.42 -20.75
CA THR A 236 -12.17 -27.17 -19.48
C THR A 236 -12.59 -28.21 -18.45
N GLU A 237 -11.62 -28.78 -17.74
CA GLU A 237 -11.84 -29.54 -16.51
C GLU A 237 -10.89 -29.03 -15.43
N LEU A 238 -11.44 -28.67 -14.28
CA LEU A 238 -10.72 -28.13 -13.13
C LEU A 238 -11.11 -28.91 -11.87
N ARG A 239 -10.12 -29.20 -11.04
CA ARG A 239 -10.32 -29.93 -9.79
C ARG A 239 -9.38 -29.43 -8.70
N ALA A 240 -9.90 -29.33 -7.47
CA ALA A 240 -9.11 -29.14 -6.26
C ALA A 240 -9.70 -29.97 -5.13
N ASP A 241 -8.84 -30.61 -4.33
CA ASP A 241 -9.25 -31.33 -3.11
C ASP A 241 -8.86 -30.48 -1.90
N ARG A 242 -9.84 -29.81 -1.28
CA ARG A 242 -9.60 -28.81 -0.24
C ARG A 242 -10.66 -28.87 0.86
N PRO A 243 -10.33 -28.57 2.13
CA PRO A 243 -11.33 -28.48 3.18
C PRO A 243 -12.30 -27.32 2.92
N LEU A 244 -13.47 -27.37 3.57
CA LEU A 244 -14.45 -26.26 3.53
C LEU A 244 -13.92 -25.04 4.27
N ILE A 245 -13.15 -25.25 5.33
CA ILE A 245 -12.51 -24.22 6.14
C ILE A 245 -11.02 -24.54 6.18
N ASP A 246 -10.19 -23.74 5.53
CA ASP A 246 -8.73 -23.92 5.54
C ASP A 246 -8.13 -23.14 6.72
N LEU A 247 -7.12 -23.73 7.37
CA LEU A 247 -6.40 -23.13 8.48
C LEU A 247 -4.95 -22.87 8.10
N ASP A 248 -4.39 -21.79 8.63
CA ASP A 248 -2.95 -21.57 8.56
C ASP A 248 -2.20 -22.54 9.50
N PRO A 249 -0.85 -22.60 9.44
CA PRO A 249 -0.06 -23.46 10.31
C PRO A 249 -0.20 -23.20 11.81
N LYS A 250 -0.81 -22.08 12.22
CA LYS A 250 -1.10 -21.74 13.62
C LYS A 250 -2.56 -22.03 14.02
N GLY A 251 -3.33 -22.70 13.16
CA GLY A 251 -4.73 -23.04 13.40
C GLY A 251 -5.70 -21.87 13.24
N ARG A 252 -5.28 -20.79 12.58
CA ARG A 252 -6.08 -19.60 12.30
C ARG A 252 -6.86 -19.81 11.00
N ILE A 253 -8.15 -19.48 11.00
CA ILE A 253 -9.01 -19.51 9.81
C ILE A 253 -8.41 -18.61 8.72
N ARG A 254 -8.12 -19.21 7.56
CA ARG A 254 -7.45 -18.53 6.44
C ARG A 254 -8.29 -18.48 5.18
N GLU A 255 -9.15 -19.45 4.95
CA GLU A 255 -9.95 -19.53 3.73
C GLU A 255 -11.24 -20.34 3.96
N VAL A 256 -12.32 -19.99 3.25
CA VAL A 256 -13.57 -20.75 3.20
C VAL A 256 -13.91 -21.11 1.75
N ARG A 257 -13.98 -22.41 1.46
CA ARG A 257 -14.42 -22.96 0.17
C ARG A 257 -15.80 -23.60 0.34
N PHE A 258 -16.83 -22.91 -0.11
CA PHE A 258 -18.21 -23.36 0.09
C PHE A 258 -19.03 -23.14 -1.18
N ASN A 259 -19.16 -24.17 -2.02
CA ASN A 259 -19.99 -24.10 -3.21
C ASN A 259 -20.56 -25.47 -3.55
N ASN A 260 -21.81 -25.68 -3.16
CA ASN A 260 -22.51 -26.95 -3.33
C ASN A 260 -22.61 -27.42 -4.79
N ARG A 261 -22.61 -26.50 -5.76
CA ARG A 261 -22.78 -26.81 -7.19
C ARG A 261 -21.54 -27.44 -7.80
N SER A 262 -20.38 -27.15 -7.23
CA SER A 262 -19.10 -27.71 -7.65
C SER A 262 -18.55 -28.78 -6.71
N THR A 263 -19.27 -29.13 -5.64
CA THR A 263 -18.85 -30.23 -4.77
C THR A 263 -18.94 -31.55 -5.52
N GLY A 264 -17.81 -32.22 -5.70
CA GLY A 264 -17.70 -33.56 -6.26
C GLY A 264 -18.09 -34.65 -5.26
N THR A 265 -17.98 -35.91 -5.68
CA THR A 265 -18.32 -37.05 -4.82
C THR A 265 -17.24 -37.28 -3.77
N LEU A 266 -17.53 -36.93 -2.51
CA LEU A 266 -16.71 -37.31 -1.36
C LEU A 266 -16.79 -38.83 -1.16
N ARG A 267 -15.63 -39.48 -0.95
CA ARG A 267 -15.51 -40.93 -0.75
C ARG A 267 -14.62 -41.20 0.46
N GLY A 268 -14.99 -42.18 1.28
CA GLY A 268 -14.20 -42.59 2.45
C GLY A 268 -15.06 -42.90 3.67
N SER A 269 -14.40 -42.99 4.83
CA SER A 269 -15.03 -43.11 6.14
C SER A 269 -15.42 -41.75 6.72
N GLY A 270 -16.31 -41.72 7.72
CA GLY A 270 -16.68 -40.48 8.42
C GLY A 270 -17.67 -39.59 7.66
N LEU A 271 -18.33 -40.11 6.62
CA LEU A 271 -19.26 -39.35 5.79
C LEU A 271 -20.45 -38.78 6.60
N ASP A 272 -21.03 -39.55 7.52
CA ASP A 272 -22.15 -39.06 8.34
C ASP A 272 -21.75 -37.86 9.20
N ALA A 273 -20.56 -37.91 9.80
CA ALA A 273 -20.01 -36.79 10.58
C ALA A 273 -19.74 -35.58 9.67
N PHE A 274 -19.18 -35.79 8.48
CA PHE A 274 -18.98 -34.73 7.49
C PHE A 274 -20.30 -34.08 7.08
N TYR A 275 -21.32 -34.86 6.71
CA TYR A 275 -22.61 -34.31 6.28
C TYR A 275 -23.36 -33.61 7.41
N ALA A 276 -23.25 -34.10 8.66
CA ALA A 276 -23.78 -33.40 9.83
C ALA A 276 -23.09 -32.04 10.03
N ALA A 277 -21.75 -32.01 9.96
CA ALA A 277 -20.98 -30.79 10.08
C ALA A 277 -21.23 -29.80 8.92
N TYR A 278 -21.29 -30.31 7.70
CA TYR A 278 -21.57 -29.54 6.48
C TYR A 278 -22.95 -28.88 6.55
N ARG A 279 -23.98 -29.64 6.97
CA ARG A 279 -25.31 -29.12 7.20
C ARG A 279 -25.31 -28.04 8.28
N ARG A 280 -24.63 -28.27 9.41
CA ARG A 280 -24.54 -27.28 10.49
C ARG A 280 -23.91 -25.96 10.04
N PHE A 281 -22.84 -26.04 9.25
CA PHE A 281 -22.20 -24.85 8.69
C PHE A 281 -23.13 -24.11 7.72
N ALA A 282 -23.82 -24.83 6.84
CA ALA A 282 -24.83 -24.26 5.95
C ALA A 282 -25.94 -23.53 6.74
N GLU A 283 -26.47 -24.14 7.81
CA GLU A 283 -27.46 -23.54 8.70
C GLU A 283 -26.94 -22.24 9.35
N ILE A 284 -25.67 -22.20 9.78
CA ILE A 284 -25.04 -20.98 10.31
C ILE A 284 -25.01 -19.88 9.23
N THR A 285 -24.56 -20.18 8.01
CA THR A 285 -24.47 -19.18 6.93
C THR A 285 -25.82 -18.59 6.53
N LEU A 286 -26.93 -19.28 6.86
CA LEU A 286 -28.29 -18.85 6.58
C LEU A 286 -28.94 -18.08 7.74
N ARG A 287 -28.25 -17.88 8.86
CA ARG A 287 -28.79 -17.09 9.97
C ARG A 287 -29.02 -15.63 9.55
N PRO A 288 -30.20 -15.04 9.81
CA PRO A 288 -30.52 -13.68 9.36
C PRO A 288 -29.52 -12.63 9.82
N GLU A 289 -28.99 -12.75 11.04
CA GLU A 289 -28.00 -11.83 11.60
C GLU A 289 -26.64 -11.87 10.88
N LEU A 290 -26.34 -12.93 10.13
CA LEU A 290 -25.11 -13.06 9.35
C LEU A 290 -25.28 -12.68 7.87
N GLN A 291 -26.52 -12.50 7.40
CA GLN A 291 -26.81 -12.20 6.00
C GLN A 291 -26.96 -10.69 5.76
N LEU A 292 -25.91 -10.07 5.22
CA LEU A 292 -25.97 -8.69 4.76
C LEU A 292 -26.60 -8.65 3.36
N THR A 293 -27.77 -8.02 3.22
CA THR A 293 -28.48 -7.87 1.94
C THR A 293 -28.51 -6.43 1.49
N PHE A 294 -28.18 -6.16 0.22
CA PHE A 294 -28.20 -4.82 -0.37
C PHE A 294 -28.40 -4.89 -1.88
N ARG A 295 -28.89 -3.79 -2.46
CA ARG A 295 -29.12 -3.68 -3.91
C ARG A 295 -27.94 -2.96 -4.57
N LEU A 296 -27.45 -3.51 -5.68
CA LEU A 296 -26.49 -2.83 -6.57
C LEU A 296 -27.26 -2.08 -7.65
N GLY A 297 -27.10 -0.77 -7.72
CA GLY A 297 -27.63 0.08 -8.79
C GLY A 297 -26.66 0.16 -9.99
N PRO A 298 -27.13 0.64 -11.15
CA PRO A 298 -26.24 0.96 -12.27
C PRO A 298 -25.08 1.86 -11.82
N GLY A 299 -23.86 1.44 -12.12
CA GLY A 299 -22.62 2.12 -11.73
C GLY A 299 -22.05 1.71 -10.38
N ASP A 300 -22.73 0.85 -9.61
CA ASP A 300 -22.12 0.25 -8.43
C ASP A 300 -21.22 -0.92 -8.82
N CYS A 301 -20.00 -0.94 -8.29
CA CYS A 301 -19.05 -2.04 -8.42
C CYS A 301 -18.69 -2.58 -7.04
N LEU A 302 -19.13 -3.81 -6.76
CA LEU A 302 -18.76 -4.55 -5.56
C LEU A 302 -17.39 -5.21 -5.78
N VAL A 303 -16.46 -4.99 -4.85
CA VAL A 303 -15.17 -5.68 -4.78
C VAL A 303 -15.12 -6.46 -3.47
N PHE A 304 -14.81 -7.75 -3.52
CA PHE A 304 -14.82 -8.58 -2.31
C PHE A 304 -13.81 -9.72 -2.30
N ASP A 305 -13.41 -10.10 -1.10
CA ASP A 305 -12.53 -11.22 -0.77
C ASP A 305 -13.27 -12.55 -0.94
N ASN A 306 -12.98 -13.24 -2.04
CA ASN A 306 -13.59 -14.51 -2.40
C ASN A 306 -13.00 -15.71 -1.61
N THR A 307 -11.92 -15.51 -0.86
CA THR A 307 -11.41 -16.51 0.09
C THR A 307 -12.15 -16.47 1.42
N ARG A 308 -12.90 -15.40 1.69
CA ARG A 308 -13.57 -15.14 2.97
C ARG A 308 -15.08 -15.04 2.84
N LEU A 309 -15.56 -14.18 1.96
CA LEU A 309 -16.98 -13.85 1.88
C LEU A 309 -17.71 -14.83 0.99
N LEU A 310 -18.79 -15.40 1.53
CA LEU A 310 -19.78 -16.08 0.72
C LEU A 310 -20.71 -15.01 0.17
N HIS A 311 -21.01 -15.10 -1.12
CA HIS A 311 -21.95 -14.21 -1.79
C HIS A 311 -23.19 -14.97 -2.24
N ALA A 312 -24.30 -14.25 -2.29
CA ALA A 312 -25.63 -14.77 -2.57
C ALA A 312 -26.41 -13.79 -3.42
N ARG A 313 -27.57 -14.24 -3.91
CA ARG A 313 -28.53 -13.36 -4.58
C ARG A 313 -29.94 -13.80 -4.22
N THR A 314 -30.81 -12.85 -3.86
CA THR A 314 -32.23 -13.13 -3.69
C THR A 314 -32.89 -13.51 -5.02
N ALA A 315 -34.06 -14.13 -4.97
CA ALA A 315 -34.85 -14.37 -6.17
C ALA A 315 -35.28 -13.03 -6.80
N PHE A 316 -35.52 -13.02 -8.11
CA PHE A 316 -35.99 -11.83 -8.81
C PHE A 316 -37.01 -12.18 -9.88
N GLN A 317 -37.85 -11.21 -10.23
CA GLN A 317 -38.84 -11.34 -11.29
C GLN A 317 -38.17 -11.14 -12.66
N GLN A 318 -38.61 -11.87 -13.68
CA GLN A 318 -38.14 -11.67 -15.06
C GLN A 318 -38.90 -10.51 -15.73
N ASP A 319 -39.04 -9.39 -15.03
CA ASP A 319 -39.83 -8.22 -15.42
C ASP A 319 -38.96 -7.04 -15.91
N GLY A 320 -37.64 -7.18 -15.89
CA GLY A 320 -36.70 -6.14 -16.29
C GLY A 320 -35.35 -6.68 -16.77
N HIS A 321 -34.46 -5.76 -17.13
CA HIS A 321 -33.10 -6.04 -17.59
C HIS A 321 -32.14 -6.05 -16.40
N ARG A 322 -31.27 -7.07 -16.35
CA ARG A 322 -30.21 -7.18 -15.35
C ARG A 322 -28.93 -7.61 -16.03
N HIS A 323 -27.90 -6.78 -15.91
CA HIS A 323 -26.59 -7.03 -16.49
C HIS A 323 -25.50 -6.57 -15.53
N LEU A 324 -24.76 -7.54 -15.00
CA LEU A 324 -23.51 -7.30 -14.29
C LEU A 324 -22.34 -7.83 -15.13
N GLN A 325 -21.18 -7.18 -15.05
CA GLN A 325 -19.91 -7.73 -15.51
C GLN A 325 -19.05 -8.06 -14.31
N GLY A 326 -18.54 -9.29 -14.28
CA GLY A 326 -17.65 -9.77 -13.24
C GLY A 326 -16.25 -10.02 -13.76
N CYS A 327 -15.26 -9.84 -12.90
CA CYS A 327 -13.90 -10.32 -13.13
C CYS A 327 -13.28 -10.80 -11.82
N TYR A 328 -12.09 -11.37 -11.90
CA TYR A 328 -11.33 -11.79 -10.73
C TYR A 328 -10.00 -11.04 -10.67
N ALA A 329 -9.50 -10.84 -9.46
CA ALA A 329 -8.19 -10.25 -9.18
C ALA A 329 -7.59 -10.95 -7.95
N ASP A 330 -6.45 -10.45 -7.46
CA ASP A 330 -5.78 -11.04 -6.30
C ASP A 330 -5.46 -10.07 -5.16
N LEU A 331 -5.63 -10.57 -3.93
CA LEU A 331 -5.60 -9.81 -2.69
C LEU A 331 -4.19 -9.32 -2.33
N ASP A 332 -3.13 -9.95 -2.82
CA ASP A 332 -1.73 -9.52 -2.63
C ASP A 332 -1.47 -8.21 -3.37
N SER A 333 -1.93 -8.09 -4.61
CA SER A 333 -1.82 -6.85 -5.37
C SER A 333 -2.58 -5.71 -4.70
N LEU A 334 -3.82 -5.98 -4.24
CA LEU A 334 -4.59 -5.02 -3.45
C LEU A 334 -3.86 -4.62 -2.15
N SER A 335 -3.31 -5.58 -1.41
CA SER A 335 -2.60 -5.32 -0.15
C SER A 335 -1.29 -4.55 -0.38
N SER A 336 -0.59 -4.82 -1.48
CA SER A 336 0.60 -4.09 -1.92
C SER A 336 0.26 -2.62 -2.21
N THR A 337 -0.81 -2.37 -2.96
CA THR A 337 -1.28 -1.02 -3.26
C THR A 337 -1.63 -0.26 -1.97
N VAL A 338 -2.35 -0.89 -1.03
CA VAL A 338 -2.62 -0.28 0.30
C VAL A 338 -1.32 0.04 1.04
N ALA A 339 -0.34 -0.85 1.04
CA ALA A 339 0.93 -0.63 1.73
C ALA A 339 1.72 0.54 1.12
N VAL A 340 1.74 0.66 -0.21
CA VAL A 340 2.39 1.78 -0.91
C VAL A 340 1.68 3.10 -0.62
N LEU A 341 0.35 3.16 -0.72
CA LEU A 341 -0.43 4.37 -0.43
C LEU A 341 -0.22 4.85 1.01
N ARG A 342 -0.25 3.94 1.98
CA ARG A 342 0.03 4.27 3.39
C ARG A 342 1.45 4.75 3.62
N ARG A 343 2.45 4.12 2.97
CA ARG A 343 3.85 4.56 3.07
C ARG A 343 4.04 5.97 2.48
N ARG A 344 3.37 6.28 1.37
CA ARG A 344 3.39 7.62 0.77
C ARG A 344 2.73 8.64 1.70
N ALA A 345 1.56 8.34 2.24
CA ALA A 345 0.88 9.21 3.19
C ALA A 345 1.73 9.47 4.45
N ALA A 346 2.32 8.43 5.05
CA ALA A 346 3.18 8.57 6.21
C ALA A 346 4.44 9.41 5.94
N ALA A 347 5.01 9.30 4.73
CA ALA A 347 6.13 10.15 4.33
C ALA A 347 5.70 11.61 4.15
N LEU A 348 4.52 11.89 3.58
CA LEU A 348 3.97 13.24 3.52
C LEU A 348 3.70 13.82 4.92
N ASP A 349 3.22 12.99 5.85
CA ASP A 349 3.03 13.38 7.26
C ASP A 349 4.36 13.67 7.95
N THR A 350 5.40 12.89 7.65
CA THR A 350 6.76 13.14 8.14
C THR A 350 7.27 14.48 7.63
N ILE A 351 7.15 14.75 6.32
CA ILE A 351 7.55 16.04 5.74
C ILE A 351 6.72 17.18 6.35
N ALA A 352 5.40 17.02 6.49
CA ALA A 352 4.54 18.04 7.12
C ALA A 352 4.97 18.34 8.57
N ALA A 353 5.34 17.32 9.33
CA ALA A 353 5.81 17.48 10.70
C ALA A 353 7.15 18.24 10.78
N LEU A 354 8.03 18.08 9.79
CA LEU A 354 9.26 18.87 9.69
C LEU A 354 8.95 20.36 9.53
N PHE A 355 8.00 20.71 8.65
CA PHE A 355 7.58 22.11 8.46
C PHE A 355 6.91 22.70 9.71
N ALA A 356 6.18 21.91 10.49
CA ALA A 356 5.49 22.37 11.70
C ALA A 356 6.38 22.39 12.96
N GLY A 357 7.43 21.56 13.01
CA GLY A 357 8.31 21.36 14.16
C GLY A 357 9.68 22.01 13.99
N GLU A 358 10.69 21.22 13.64
CA GLU A 358 12.09 21.67 13.51
C GLU A 358 12.26 22.82 12.50
N GLY A 359 11.39 22.90 11.50
CA GLY A 359 11.36 23.98 10.52
C GLY A 359 11.01 25.35 11.11
N ALA A 360 10.51 25.42 12.34
CA ALA A 360 10.25 26.67 13.07
C ALA A 360 11.51 27.28 13.73
N ALA A 361 12.67 26.62 13.62
CA ALA A 361 13.94 27.18 14.06
C ALA A 361 14.49 28.24 13.08
N GLU A 362 15.24 29.21 13.61
CA GLU A 362 15.89 30.27 12.82
C GLU A 362 16.81 29.68 11.72
N TYR A 363 16.71 30.23 10.51
CA TYR A 363 17.53 29.84 9.38
C TYR A 363 18.91 30.50 9.42
N LEU A 364 19.92 29.82 9.96
CA LEU A 364 21.35 30.22 9.88
C LEU A 364 21.63 31.70 10.25
N GLY A 365 20.82 32.30 11.12
CA GLY A 365 20.93 33.71 11.56
C GLY A 365 20.18 34.74 10.71
N GLU A 366 19.32 34.31 9.80
CA GLU A 366 18.38 35.15 9.04
C GLU A 366 17.04 35.30 9.78
N GLU A 367 16.28 36.38 9.48
CA GLU A 367 14.98 36.68 10.13
C GLU A 367 13.81 35.78 9.66
N VAL A 368 14.11 34.71 8.94
CA VAL A 368 13.14 33.69 8.50
C VAL A 368 13.46 32.35 9.16
N THR A 369 12.43 31.55 9.40
CA THR A 369 12.59 30.14 9.76
C THR A 369 12.91 29.30 8.52
N MET A 370 13.50 28.11 8.72
CA MET A 370 13.79 27.18 7.62
C MET A 370 12.51 26.81 6.84
N ALA A 371 11.39 26.62 7.53
CA ALA A 371 10.10 26.35 6.90
C ALA A 371 9.62 27.52 6.05
N GLU A 372 9.70 28.76 6.54
CA GLU A 372 9.31 29.96 5.79
C GLU A 372 10.17 30.13 4.53
N HIS A 373 11.49 29.91 4.65
CA HIS A 373 12.42 29.95 3.53
C HIS A 373 12.01 28.96 2.43
N MET A 374 11.83 27.69 2.77
CA MET A 374 11.39 26.67 1.82
C MET A 374 10.02 26.96 1.18
N LEU A 375 9.06 27.48 1.95
CA LEU A 375 7.72 27.86 1.45
C LEU A 375 7.80 29.06 0.49
N GLN A 376 8.66 30.05 0.78
CA GLN A 376 8.91 31.19 -0.10
C GLN A 376 9.57 30.76 -1.41
N ALA A 377 10.55 29.86 -1.36
CA ALA A 377 11.20 29.33 -2.57
C ALA A 377 10.19 28.60 -3.46
N ALA A 378 9.32 27.78 -2.88
CA ALA A 378 8.24 27.11 -3.60
C ALA A 378 7.24 28.10 -4.21
N ALA A 379 6.84 29.13 -3.46
CA ALA A 379 5.91 30.15 -3.95
C ALA A 379 6.51 30.96 -5.12
N ALA A 380 7.81 31.26 -5.05
CA ALA A 380 8.53 31.93 -6.13
C ALA A 380 8.63 31.04 -7.39
N ALA A 381 8.84 29.73 -7.22
CA ALA A 381 8.83 28.76 -8.31
C ALA A 381 7.45 28.66 -8.98
N GLU A 382 6.38 28.57 -8.18
CA GLU A 382 4.99 28.53 -8.65
C GLU A 382 4.62 29.83 -9.40
N ALA A 383 4.98 30.99 -8.85
CA ALA A 383 4.76 32.29 -9.48
C ALA A 383 5.54 32.45 -10.81
N ALA A 384 6.69 31.79 -10.94
CA ALA A 384 7.47 31.75 -12.17
C ALA A 384 6.90 30.79 -13.24
N GLY A 385 5.82 30.06 -12.93
CA GLY A 385 5.23 29.06 -13.83
C GLY A 385 6.11 27.82 -13.99
N ALA A 386 6.91 27.48 -12.98
CA ALA A 386 7.74 26.29 -13.00
C ALA A 386 6.87 25.02 -13.02
N PRO A 387 7.34 23.92 -13.65
CA PRO A 387 6.64 22.65 -13.60
C PRO A 387 6.60 22.08 -12.17
N ASP A 388 5.60 21.27 -11.85
CA ASP A 388 5.32 20.75 -10.50
C ASP A 388 6.55 20.14 -9.81
N HIS A 389 7.39 19.38 -10.53
CA HIS A 389 8.59 18.78 -9.96
C HIS A 389 9.63 19.81 -9.48
N LEU A 390 9.72 20.98 -10.14
CA LEU A 390 10.61 22.06 -9.70
C LEU A 390 10.02 22.88 -8.55
N VAL A 391 8.69 23.04 -8.51
CA VAL A 391 8.02 23.61 -7.33
C VAL A 391 8.28 22.71 -6.12
N ALA A 392 8.16 21.38 -6.28
CA ALA A 392 8.51 20.42 -5.24
C ALA A 392 10.01 20.46 -4.86
N ALA A 393 10.91 20.56 -5.84
CA ALA A 393 12.34 20.67 -5.56
C ALA A 393 12.67 21.94 -4.78
N ALA A 394 12.08 23.09 -5.15
CA ALA A 394 12.24 24.35 -4.42
C ALA A 394 11.66 24.26 -3.00
N LEU A 395 10.53 23.60 -2.82
CA LEU A 395 9.94 23.37 -1.50
C LEU A 395 10.81 22.48 -0.60
N LEU A 396 11.55 21.53 -1.16
CA LEU A 396 12.24 20.49 -0.39
C LEU A 396 13.77 20.61 -0.39
N HIS A 397 14.33 21.67 -0.99
CA HIS A 397 15.77 21.77 -1.25
C HIS A 397 16.65 21.70 0.00
N ASP A 398 16.18 22.24 1.12
CA ASP A 398 16.90 22.30 2.39
C ASP A 398 16.46 21.24 3.41
N VAL A 399 15.65 20.24 2.99
CA VAL A 399 15.13 19.21 3.91
C VAL A 399 16.24 18.37 4.59
N GLY A 400 17.43 18.31 3.98
CA GLY A 400 18.59 17.62 4.55
C GLY A 400 19.11 18.24 5.85
N HIS A 401 18.72 19.48 6.18
CA HIS A 401 19.03 20.09 7.48
C HIS A 401 18.31 19.44 8.65
N PHE A 402 17.19 18.74 8.40
CA PHE A 402 16.44 17.99 9.42
C PHE A 402 16.90 16.54 9.55
N HIS A 403 17.72 16.04 8.61
CA HIS A 403 18.08 14.63 8.51
C HIS A 403 19.59 14.43 8.33
N GLY A 404 20.26 14.14 9.44
CA GLY A 404 21.67 13.79 9.50
C GLY A 404 22.15 13.62 10.95
N ALA A 405 23.34 13.02 11.14
CA ALA A 405 24.01 12.95 12.44
C ALA A 405 24.60 14.31 12.89
N LEU A 406 24.40 15.36 12.09
CA LEU A 406 24.93 16.70 12.26
C LEU A 406 23.77 17.69 12.13
N HIS A 407 23.48 18.42 13.20
CA HIS A 407 22.44 19.43 13.22
C HIS A 407 22.97 20.74 12.59
N GLY A 408 22.09 21.67 12.21
CA GLY A 408 22.48 22.96 11.59
C GLY A 408 23.55 23.78 12.35
N THR A 409 23.82 23.46 13.62
CA THR A 409 24.91 23.99 14.43
C THR A 409 26.31 23.61 13.94
N ASP A 410 26.48 22.56 13.14
CA ASP A 410 27.79 22.07 12.69
C ASP A 410 28.35 22.85 11.49
N LEU A 411 27.48 23.51 10.70
CA LEU A 411 27.91 24.50 9.70
C LEU A 411 28.62 25.70 10.35
N MET A 412 28.17 26.11 11.54
CA MET A 412 28.83 27.16 12.34
C MET A 412 30.18 26.71 12.94
N GLN A 413 30.52 25.42 12.85
CA GLN A 413 31.81 24.84 13.25
C GLN A 413 32.78 24.66 12.07
N GLY A 414 32.40 25.11 10.86
CA GLY A 414 33.29 25.12 9.69
C GLY A 414 33.40 23.79 8.94
N GLN A 415 32.45 22.86 9.11
CA GLN A 415 32.35 21.63 8.32
C GLN A 415 31.12 21.66 7.41
N ASP A 416 31.29 21.24 6.16
CA ASP A 416 30.17 21.05 5.23
C ASP A 416 29.31 19.88 5.72
N ASN A 417 28.07 20.19 6.10
CA ASN A 417 27.12 19.21 6.62
C ASN A 417 26.49 18.33 5.51
N ARG A 418 26.80 18.59 4.23
CA ARG A 418 26.32 17.82 3.07
C ARG A 418 24.79 17.67 3.03
N HIS A 419 24.05 18.66 3.53
CA HIS A 419 22.59 18.64 3.59
C HIS A 419 21.94 18.45 2.21
N SER A 420 22.52 18.99 1.15
CA SER A 420 22.00 18.82 -0.21
C SER A 420 22.05 17.36 -0.67
N ASP A 421 23.17 16.67 -0.42
CA ASP A 421 23.31 15.25 -0.72
C ASP A 421 22.39 14.38 0.14
N SER A 422 22.42 14.59 1.47
CA SER A 422 21.64 13.80 2.43
C SER A 422 20.13 13.99 2.24
N GLY A 423 19.70 15.23 1.99
CA GLY A 423 18.32 15.58 1.66
C GLY A 423 17.86 14.89 0.39
N ALA A 424 18.64 14.97 -0.70
CA ALA A 424 18.32 14.28 -1.94
C ALA A 424 18.30 12.75 -1.80
N ASP A 425 19.25 12.15 -1.07
CA ASP A 425 19.28 10.70 -0.80
C ASP A 425 18.06 10.24 0.02
N TRP A 426 17.62 11.08 0.96
CA TRP A 426 16.41 10.84 1.74
C TRP A 426 15.15 10.93 0.87
N LEU A 427 15.04 11.97 0.04
CA LEU A 427 13.91 12.19 -0.87
C LEU A 427 13.81 11.14 -1.99
N ALA A 428 14.93 10.56 -2.43
CA ALA A 428 14.98 9.54 -3.49
C ALA A 428 14.23 8.25 -3.14
N ARG A 429 13.81 8.08 -1.88
CA ARG A 429 12.90 7.00 -1.46
C ARG A 429 11.49 7.15 -2.04
N TRP A 430 11.11 8.37 -2.42
CA TRP A 430 9.75 8.68 -2.85
C TRP A 430 9.69 9.50 -4.15
N PHE A 431 10.69 10.33 -4.43
CA PHE A 431 10.69 11.21 -5.60
C PHE A 431 11.72 10.77 -6.64
N GLY A 432 11.45 11.11 -7.90
CA GLY A 432 12.37 10.85 -9.01
C GLY A 432 13.51 11.86 -9.12
N PRO A 433 14.50 11.59 -10.00
CA PRO A 433 15.64 12.50 -10.27
C PRO A 433 15.23 13.93 -10.64
N GLU A 434 14.08 14.11 -11.26
CA GLU A 434 13.53 15.43 -11.61
C GLU A 434 13.26 16.32 -10.38
N VAL A 435 13.05 15.74 -9.20
CA VAL A 435 12.95 16.47 -7.93
C VAL A 435 14.29 16.39 -7.19
N THR A 436 14.91 15.22 -7.11
CA THR A 436 16.06 15.00 -6.22
C THR A 436 17.37 15.57 -6.74
N GLU A 437 17.61 15.61 -8.06
CA GLU A 437 18.85 16.18 -8.60
C GLU A 437 18.93 17.70 -8.44
N PRO A 438 17.86 18.48 -8.71
CA PRO A 438 17.88 19.91 -8.39
C PRO A 438 18.14 20.18 -6.90
N VAL A 439 17.56 19.36 -6.01
CA VAL A 439 17.84 19.41 -4.56
C VAL A 439 19.31 19.06 -4.27
N ARG A 440 19.87 18.01 -4.87
CA ARG A 440 21.27 17.62 -4.65
C ARG A 440 22.25 18.70 -5.09
N LEU A 441 21.95 19.34 -6.23
CA LEU A 441 22.87 20.24 -6.92
C LEU A 441 22.70 21.71 -6.51
N HIS A 442 21.71 22.09 -5.69
CA HIS A 442 21.44 23.52 -5.40
C HIS A 442 22.63 24.23 -4.73
N VAL A 443 23.39 23.55 -3.87
CA VAL A 443 24.65 24.08 -3.28
C VAL A 443 25.72 24.29 -4.35
N ALA A 444 25.89 23.33 -5.25
CA ALA A 444 26.84 23.45 -6.37
C ALA A 444 26.42 24.57 -7.34
N ALA A 445 25.12 24.76 -7.55
CA ALA A 445 24.56 25.83 -8.36
C ALA A 445 24.91 27.22 -7.80
N LYS A 446 24.96 27.39 -6.47
CA LYS A 446 25.43 28.64 -5.84
C LYS A 446 26.88 28.95 -6.24
N ARG A 447 27.76 27.96 -6.12
CA ARG A 447 29.19 28.09 -6.48
C ARG A 447 29.38 28.38 -7.97
N TYR A 448 28.57 27.73 -8.81
CA TYR A 448 28.53 27.97 -10.25
C TYR A 448 28.10 29.40 -10.57
N LEU A 449 26.98 29.88 -10.02
CA LEU A 449 26.47 31.24 -10.26
C LEU A 449 27.45 32.33 -9.83
N CYS A 450 28.15 32.14 -8.70
CA CYS A 450 29.20 33.06 -8.26
C CYS A 450 30.41 33.12 -9.22
N ALA A 451 30.65 32.06 -10.00
CA ALA A 451 31.74 32.00 -10.96
C ALA A 451 31.35 32.58 -12.32
N VAL A 452 30.12 32.32 -12.79
CA VAL A 452 29.73 32.62 -14.18
C VAL A 452 28.86 33.87 -14.34
N GLU A 453 28.22 34.36 -13.28
CA GLU A 453 27.34 35.53 -13.33
C GLU A 453 27.96 36.70 -12.55
N PRO A 454 28.54 37.71 -13.24
CA PRO A 454 29.03 38.92 -12.59
C PRO A 454 27.93 39.61 -11.78
N GLY A 455 28.21 40.04 -10.55
CA GLY A 455 27.21 40.66 -9.69
C GLY A 455 26.37 39.66 -8.87
N TYR A 456 26.55 38.34 -9.04
CA TYR A 456 25.78 37.35 -8.27
C TYR A 456 26.26 37.26 -6.82
N ARG A 457 27.58 37.21 -6.60
CA ARG A 457 28.15 37.07 -5.25
C ARG A 457 27.78 38.24 -4.34
N GLU A 458 27.71 39.45 -4.88
CA GLU A 458 27.33 40.66 -4.15
C GLU A 458 25.87 40.67 -3.68
N ARG A 459 25.03 39.77 -4.23
CA ARG A 459 23.63 39.60 -3.81
C ARG A 459 23.43 38.53 -2.74
N LEU A 460 24.47 37.75 -2.41
CA LEU A 460 24.35 36.73 -1.39
C LEU A 460 24.08 37.34 -0.01
N SER A 461 23.19 36.72 0.75
CA SER A 461 23.07 37.01 2.19
C SER A 461 24.37 36.70 2.93
N ALA A 462 24.55 37.28 4.13
CA ALA A 462 25.73 37.04 4.95
C ALA A 462 25.92 35.54 5.29
N ALA A 463 24.82 34.81 5.53
CA ALA A 463 24.84 33.37 5.75
C ALA A 463 25.22 32.59 4.48
N SER A 464 24.73 33.01 3.32
CA SER A 464 25.05 32.38 2.04
C SER A 464 26.51 32.59 1.62
N GLU A 465 27.10 33.75 1.92
CA GLU A 465 28.53 34.03 1.71
C GLU A 465 29.42 33.22 2.66
N TYR A 466 29.03 33.08 3.93
CA TYR A 466 29.75 32.24 4.89
C TYR A 466 29.77 30.77 4.43
N THR A 467 28.59 30.21 4.10
CA THR A 467 28.47 28.82 3.64
C THR A 467 29.18 28.58 2.32
N LEU A 468 29.20 29.55 1.39
CA LEU A 468 29.98 29.48 0.15
C LEU A 468 31.47 29.23 0.45
N THR A 469 32.01 29.87 1.49
CA THR A 469 33.42 29.74 1.89
C THR A 469 33.71 28.33 2.43
N VAL A 470 32.81 27.79 3.25
CA VAL A 470 32.92 26.43 3.81
C VAL A 470 32.76 25.36 2.72
N GLN A 471 32.00 25.64 1.67
CA GLN A 471 31.70 24.73 0.55
C GLN A 471 32.72 24.79 -0.61
N GLY A 472 33.88 25.45 -0.39
CA GLY A 472 34.98 25.49 -1.35
C GLY A 472 34.97 26.67 -2.32
N GLY A 473 34.14 27.69 -2.09
CA GLY A 473 34.13 28.94 -2.85
C GLY A 473 33.56 28.85 -4.27
N PRO A 474 33.61 29.96 -5.04
CA PRO A 474 33.23 29.98 -6.45
C PRO A 474 33.99 28.92 -7.27
N MET A 475 33.31 28.31 -8.24
CA MET A 475 33.94 27.33 -9.14
C MET A 475 35.02 27.98 -10.02
N ASP A 476 36.05 27.20 -10.39
CA ASP A 476 36.92 27.55 -11.51
C ASP A 476 36.25 27.24 -12.87
N GLU A 477 36.89 27.64 -13.97
CA GLU A 477 36.35 27.44 -15.33
C GLU A 477 36.08 25.96 -15.66
N GLN A 478 36.93 25.04 -15.21
CA GLN A 478 36.78 23.61 -15.48
C GLN A 478 35.62 23.02 -14.67
N GLN A 479 35.51 23.39 -13.39
CA GLN A 479 34.41 23.00 -12.51
C GLN A 479 33.07 23.54 -13.02
N ALA A 480 33.03 24.80 -13.47
CA ALA A 480 31.83 25.42 -14.02
C ALA A 480 31.37 24.73 -15.31
N ALA A 481 32.31 24.42 -16.22
CA ALA A 481 32.01 23.66 -17.43
C ALA A 481 31.49 22.24 -17.11
N ALA A 482 32.11 21.55 -16.14
CA ALA A 482 31.66 20.24 -15.71
C ALA A 482 30.26 20.27 -15.07
N PHE A 483 29.97 21.27 -14.24
CA PHE A 483 28.66 21.45 -13.61
C PHE A 483 27.57 21.70 -14.65
N ALA A 484 27.82 22.55 -15.65
CA ALA A 484 26.84 22.90 -16.68
C ALA A 484 26.36 21.69 -17.52
N GLU A 485 27.18 20.64 -17.61
CA GLU A 485 26.88 19.39 -18.30
C GLU A 485 26.16 18.34 -17.42
N LEU A 486 26.01 18.58 -16.11
CA LEU A 486 25.32 17.64 -15.23
C LEU A 486 23.82 17.59 -15.54
N PRO A 487 23.20 16.38 -15.59
CA PRO A 487 21.75 16.25 -15.58
C PRO A 487 21.15 17.01 -14.38
N GLY A 488 20.14 17.85 -14.61
CA GLY A 488 19.51 18.66 -13.57
C GLY A 488 20.24 19.96 -13.21
N ALA A 489 21.40 20.28 -13.81
CA ALA A 489 22.14 21.52 -13.48
C ALA A 489 21.35 22.80 -13.74
N ARG A 490 20.61 22.85 -14.85
CA ARG A 490 19.76 24.02 -15.19
C ARG A 490 18.64 24.21 -14.18
N ASP A 491 18.04 23.11 -13.75
CA ASP A 491 16.96 23.10 -12.78
C ASP A 491 17.47 23.46 -11.38
N ALA A 492 18.65 22.96 -11.00
CA ALA A 492 19.34 23.34 -9.77
C ALA A 492 19.67 24.84 -9.73
N VAL A 493 20.07 25.42 -10.87
CA VAL A 493 20.26 26.87 -11.00
C VAL A 493 18.93 27.62 -10.81
N ALA A 494 17.82 27.12 -11.35
CA ALA A 494 16.50 27.72 -11.12
C ALA A 494 16.11 27.65 -9.63
N VAL A 495 16.24 26.48 -9.00
CA VAL A 495 16.00 26.29 -7.55
C VAL A 495 16.85 27.25 -6.73
N ARG A 496 18.16 27.34 -7.01
CA ARG A 496 19.05 28.24 -6.26
C ARG A 496 18.70 29.72 -6.41
N ARG A 497 18.10 30.13 -7.54
CA ARG A 497 17.61 31.51 -7.71
C ARG A 497 16.38 31.79 -6.86
N TRP A 498 15.48 30.84 -6.68
CA TRP A 498 14.30 30.99 -5.82
C TRP A 498 14.68 30.93 -4.34
N ASP A 499 15.59 30.04 -3.97
CA ASP A 499 16.24 30.00 -2.65
C ASP A 499 16.85 31.38 -2.29
N GLU A 500 17.63 32.01 -3.18
CA GLU A 500 18.17 33.34 -2.88
C GLU A 500 17.10 34.44 -2.71
N GLN A 501 15.92 34.29 -3.34
CA GLN A 501 14.78 35.22 -3.19
C GLN A 501 13.98 34.99 -1.90
N ALA A 502 14.13 33.82 -1.28
CA ALA A 502 13.25 33.32 -0.23
C ALA A 502 13.69 33.74 1.19
N LYS A 503 13.98 35.03 1.40
CA LYS A 503 14.58 35.55 2.65
C LYS A 503 13.83 36.74 3.22
N GLU A 504 12.56 36.90 2.85
CA GLU A 504 11.74 38.04 3.26
C GLU A 504 10.93 37.68 4.51
N ALA A 505 11.30 38.24 5.66
CA ALA A 505 10.60 38.00 6.92
C ALA A 505 9.12 38.42 6.83
N GLY A 506 8.22 37.50 7.19
CA GLY A 506 6.77 37.74 7.18
C GLY A 506 6.13 37.82 5.78
N ALA A 507 6.84 37.44 4.71
CA ALA A 507 6.25 37.40 3.37
C ALA A 507 5.06 36.41 3.31
N PRO A 508 3.92 36.80 2.70
CA PRO A 508 2.75 35.94 2.62
C PRO A 508 3.01 34.78 1.65
N THR A 509 2.97 33.55 2.16
CA THR A 509 3.14 32.33 1.36
C THR A 509 2.02 31.33 1.64
N PRO A 510 1.67 30.47 0.67
CA PRO A 510 0.87 29.28 0.96
C PRO A 510 1.60 28.38 1.96
N GLY A 511 0.88 27.82 2.92
CA GLY A 511 1.44 26.83 3.85
C GLY A 511 1.63 25.45 3.20
N PHE A 512 2.29 24.52 3.92
CA PHE A 512 2.58 23.18 3.41
C PHE A 512 1.35 22.42 2.86
N ALA A 513 0.17 22.62 3.46
CA ALA A 513 -1.08 21.99 3.03
C ALA A 513 -1.45 22.32 1.57
N HIS A 514 -1.04 23.47 1.03
CA HIS A 514 -1.21 23.86 -0.37
C HIS A 514 -0.41 22.94 -1.30
N TYR A 515 0.83 22.62 -0.95
CA TYR A 515 1.74 21.83 -1.79
C TYR A 515 1.58 20.31 -1.59
N ARG A 516 0.90 19.86 -0.52
CA ARG A 516 0.74 18.43 -0.23
C ARG A 516 0.13 17.61 -1.38
N PRO A 517 -0.92 18.05 -2.09
CA PRO A 517 -1.45 17.33 -3.25
C PRO A 517 -0.44 17.21 -4.40
N LEU A 518 0.33 18.27 -4.66
CA LEU A 518 1.39 18.31 -5.66
C LEU A 518 2.49 17.28 -5.33
N LEU A 519 2.93 17.23 -4.07
CA LEU A 519 3.89 16.23 -3.61
C LEU A 519 3.34 14.82 -3.76
N ALA A 520 2.10 14.57 -3.35
CA ALA A 520 1.46 13.25 -3.46
C ALA A 520 1.41 12.74 -4.92
N ALA A 521 1.17 13.63 -5.88
CA ALA A 521 1.14 13.29 -7.31
C ALA A 521 2.51 12.94 -7.90
N LEU A 522 3.60 13.50 -7.34
CA LEU A 522 4.97 13.27 -7.79
C LEU A 522 5.63 12.03 -7.15
N MET A 523 5.05 11.49 -6.07
CA MET A 523 5.61 10.32 -5.38
C MET A 523 5.47 9.04 -6.22
N ARG A 524 6.56 8.28 -6.30
CA ARG A 524 6.69 7.02 -7.04
C ARG A 524 6.43 5.78 -6.20
#